data_AF-A0A959X653-F1
#
_entry.id   AF-A0A959X653-F1
#
_cell.length_a   1.000
_cell.length_b   1.000
_cell.length_c   1.000
_cell.angle_alpha   90.00
_cell.angle_beta   90.00
_cell.angle_gamma   90.00
#
_symmetry.space_group_name_H-M   'P 1'
#
loop_
_entity.id
_entity.type
_entity.pdbx_description
1 polymer ?
#
loop_
_entity_poly.entity_id
_entity_poly.type
_entity_poly.pdbx_seq_one_letter_code
_entity_poly.pdbx_strand_id
1 'polypeptide(L)'
;SVGAIPCYAYLGDVTASPTGDKKAEKFEDDFLEELFSELKRLGMPAITYMPPRNTAAQMARIAELAAEHGLLEVSGVDINTPRQVFNCPELQRPELGHLNDATWAMVAHELLAEVDPDLGLFAPGSPLAAAPLTERIARYAAAGRAIVAGETTVEEAAKEIA
;
A
#
# COMPACT_ATOMS: atom_id res chain seq x y z
N SER A 1 -12.63 -11.86 -11.89
CA SER A 1 -11.82 -10.78 -11.29
C SER A 1 -10.48 -10.75 -12.01
N VAL A 2 -9.82 -9.58 -12.13
CA VAL A 2 -8.46 -9.46 -12.72
C VAL A 2 -7.37 -9.44 -11.65
N GLY A 3 -7.69 -9.81 -10.41
CA GLY A 3 -6.74 -9.80 -9.29
C GLY A 3 -6.37 -8.40 -8.77
N ALA A 4 -6.66 -7.33 -9.51
CA ALA A 4 -6.26 -5.97 -9.13
C ALA A 4 -6.79 -5.53 -7.76
N ILE A 5 -5.91 -4.83 -7.01
CA ILE A 5 -6.22 -4.18 -5.74
C ILE A 5 -6.51 -2.69 -6.05
N PRO A 6 -7.78 -2.26 -6.08
CA PRO A 6 -8.08 -0.84 -6.22
C PRO A 6 -7.55 -0.08 -5.01
N CYS A 7 -7.05 1.13 -5.27
CA CYS A 7 -6.37 1.93 -4.27
C CYS A 7 -6.82 3.38 -4.39
N TYR A 8 -7.20 4.00 -3.27
CA TYR A 8 -7.50 5.42 -3.24
C TYR A 8 -6.19 6.23 -3.19
N ALA A 9 -6.03 7.20 -4.07
CA ALA A 9 -4.85 8.06 -4.10
C ALA A 9 -5.07 9.30 -3.24
N TYR A 10 -4.53 9.26 -2.02
CA TYR A 10 -4.52 10.43 -1.13
C TYR A 10 -3.49 11.45 -1.60
N LEU A 11 -3.93 12.69 -1.80
CA LEU A 11 -3.06 13.79 -2.22
C LEU A 11 -2.56 14.61 -1.03
N GLY A 12 -3.46 14.96 -0.11
CA GLY A 12 -3.18 15.79 1.06
C GLY A 12 -3.02 17.28 0.73
N ASP A 13 -3.38 18.14 1.68
CA ASP A 13 -3.30 19.59 1.49
C ASP A 13 -1.87 20.07 1.20
N VAL A 14 -1.75 21.03 0.30
CA VAL A 14 -0.49 21.71 -0.01
C VAL A 14 -0.54 23.10 0.62
N THR A 15 0.22 23.32 1.70
CA THR A 15 0.21 24.60 2.44
C THR A 15 1.34 25.55 2.02
N ALA A 16 2.50 25.04 1.61
CA ALA A 16 3.59 25.83 1.05
C ALA A 16 4.45 25.01 0.08
N SER A 17 4.66 25.54 -1.13
CA SER A 17 5.64 25.00 -2.08
C SER A 17 7.06 25.26 -1.56
N PRO A 18 7.92 24.24 -1.36
CA PRO A 18 9.33 24.46 -0.99
C PRO A 18 10.12 25.31 -2.01
N THR A 19 9.61 25.45 -3.23
CA THR A 19 10.20 26.23 -4.33
C THR A 19 9.46 27.53 -4.64
N GLY A 20 8.35 27.84 -3.95
CA GLY A 20 7.55 29.06 -4.17
C GLY A 20 6.66 29.07 -5.42
N ASP A 21 6.63 27.99 -6.21
CA ASP A 21 5.93 27.94 -7.51
C ASP A 21 4.56 27.25 -7.49
N LYS A 22 4.19 26.55 -6.40
CA LYS A 22 2.85 25.92 -6.26
C LYS A 22 1.95 26.74 -5.33
N LYS A 23 0.73 27.04 -5.81
CA LYS A 23 -0.34 27.64 -5.00
C LYS A 23 -0.74 26.68 -3.89
N ALA A 24 -1.12 27.23 -2.74
CA ALA A 24 -1.77 26.44 -1.71
C ALA A 24 -3.05 25.81 -2.28
N GLU A 25 -3.25 24.53 -2.04
CA GLU A 25 -4.36 23.76 -2.58
C GLU A 25 -4.93 22.85 -1.49
N LYS A 26 -6.26 22.82 -1.43
CA LYS A 26 -7.02 22.04 -0.46
C LYS A 26 -7.49 20.75 -1.11
N PHE A 27 -7.29 19.65 -0.41
CA PHE A 27 -7.66 18.30 -0.78
C PHE A 27 -8.41 17.64 0.38
N GLU A 28 -7.99 16.45 0.83
CA GLU A 28 -8.78 15.58 1.70
C GLU A 28 -8.64 15.86 3.20
N ASP A 29 -7.64 16.64 3.62
CA ASP A 29 -7.23 16.73 5.04
C ASP A 29 -8.35 17.17 5.99
N ASP A 30 -9.26 18.04 5.51
CA ASP A 30 -10.37 18.57 6.33
C ASP A 30 -11.52 17.55 6.52
N PHE A 31 -11.54 16.43 5.80
CA PHE A 31 -12.63 15.44 5.83
C PHE A 31 -12.15 13.97 5.84
N LEU A 32 -10.92 13.70 6.28
CA LEU A 32 -10.35 12.34 6.29
C LEU A 32 -11.22 11.29 7.02
N GLU A 33 -11.87 11.66 8.12
CA GLU A 33 -12.75 10.74 8.86
C GLU A 33 -13.94 10.26 8.01
N GLU A 34 -14.61 11.20 7.32
CA GLU A 34 -15.72 10.89 6.42
C GLU A 34 -15.24 10.08 5.22
N LEU A 35 -14.08 10.45 4.65
CA LEU A 35 -13.47 9.75 3.54
C LEU A 35 -13.18 8.29 3.89
N PHE A 36 -12.48 8.01 5.00
CA PHE A 36 -12.11 6.64 5.36
C PHE A 36 -13.31 5.78 5.74
N SER A 37 -14.32 6.36 6.40
CA SER A 37 -15.60 5.70 6.61
C SER A 37 -16.25 5.29 5.29
N GLU A 38 -16.25 6.18 4.30
CA GLU A 38 -16.83 5.92 2.98
C GLU A 38 -16.00 4.90 2.18
N LEU A 39 -14.67 4.98 2.21
CA LEU A 39 -13.77 4.01 1.57
C LEU A 39 -14.02 2.59 2.12
N LYS A 40 -14.16 2.45 3.44
CA LYS A 40 -14.50 1.18 4.08
C LYS A 40 -15.89 0.68 3.66
N ARG A 41 -16.89 1.56 3.63
CA ARG A 41 -18.25 1.23 3.18
C ARG A 41 -18.28 0.72 1.73
N LEU A 42 -17.46 1.30 0.87
CA LEU A 42 -17.30 0.91 -0.54
C LEU A 42 -16.45 -0.37 -0.71
N GLY A 43 -15.77 -0.83 0.34
CA GLY A 43 -14.89 -1.98 0.29
C GLY A 43 -13.54 -1.70 -0.39
N MET A 44 -13.05 -0.45 -0.33
CA MET A 44 -11.72 -0.10 -0.82
C MET A 44 -10.65 -0.82 0.03
N PRO A 45 -9.78 -1.65 -0.57
CA PRO A 45 -8.83 -2.46 0.18
C PRO A 45 -7.51 -1.73 0.47
N ALA A 46 -7.21 -0.63 -0.22
CA ALA A 46 -5.91 0.03 -0.13
C ALA A 46 -5.98 1.55 -0.27
N ILE A 47 -4.96 2.21 0.27
CA ILE A 47 -4.69 3.64 0.11
C ILE A 47 -3.23 3.85 -0.31
N THR A 48 -3.00 4.81 -1.20
CA THR A 48 -1.67 5.20 -1.66
C THR A 48 -1.40 6.65 -1.36
N TYR A 49 -0.17 6.94 -0.96
CA TYR A 49 0.32 8.28 -0.70
C TYR A 49 1.78 8.43 -1.14
N MET A 50 2.29 9.65 -1.11
CA MET A 50 3.56 10.05 -1.72
C MET A 50 4.47 10.66 -0.67
N PRO A 51 5.38 9.90 -0.03
CA PRO A 51 6.27 10.42 1.01
C PRO A 51 7.04 11.72 0.68
N PRO A 52 7.45 11.99 -0.58
CA PRO A 52 8.07 13.28 -0.94
C PRO A 52 7.11 14.48 -0.96
N ARG A 53 5.79 14.25 -0.98
CA ARG A 53 4.76 15.28 -1.09
C ARG A 53 3.92 15.43 0.18
N ASN A 54 3.83 14.40 0.99
CA ASN A 54 3.07 14.41 2.23
C ASN A 54 3.98 14.72 3.42
N THR A 55 3.50 15.58 4.31
CA THR A 55 4.17 15.89 5.58
C THR A 55 4.17 14.66 6.50
N ALA A 56 5.07 14.64 7.48
CA ALA A 56 5.10 13.57 8.48
C ALA A 56 3.77 13.48 9.27
N ALA A 57 3.12 14.61 9.53
CA ALA A 57 1.82 14.65 10.22
C ALA A 57 0.70 14.04 9.36
N GLN A 58 0.67 14.37 8.06
CA GLN A 58 -0.27 13.77 7.11
C GLN A 58 -0.08 12.24 7.03
N MET A 59 1.15 11.77 6.84
CA MET A 59 1.42 10.32 6.77
C MET A 59 1.08 9.59 8.06
N ALA A 60 1.40 10.15 9.23
CA ALA A 60 1.03 9.55 10.51
C ALA A 60 -0.50 9.43 10.67
N ARG A 61 -1.24 10.46 10.22
CA ARG A 61 -2.69 10.46 10.26
C ARG A 61 -3.31 9.43 9.32
N ILE A 62 -2.77 9.32 8.11
CA ILE A 62 -3.21 8.30 7.14
C ILE A 62 -2.93 6.89 7.66
N ALA A 63 -1.77 6.63 8.25
CA ALA A 63 -1.43 5.33 8.81
C ALA A 63 -2.38 4.92 9.94
N GLU A 64 -2.73 5.85 10.83
CA GLU A 64 -3.72 5.61 11.90
C GLU A 64 -5.09 5.20 11.33
N LEU A 65 -5.61 5.98 10.38
CA LEU A 65 -6.90 5.71 9.74
C LEU A 65 -6.89 4.44 8.90
N ALA A 66 -5.79 4.14 8.20
CA ALA A 66 -5.64 2.91 7.43
C ALA A 66 -5.67 1.68 8.34
N ALA A 67 -5.01 1.74 9.50
CA ALA A 67 -5.06 0.67 10.49
C ALA A 67 -6.46 0.47 11.08
N GLU A 68 -7.18 1.55 11.41
CA GLU A 68 -8.56 1.49 11.94
C GLU A 68 -9.55 0.91 10.92
N HIS A 69 -9.39 1.29 9.65
CA HIS A 69 -10.32 0.90 8.59
C HIS A 69 -9.92 -0.39 7.85
N GLY A 70 -8.71 -0.91 8.09
CA GLY A 70 -8.20 -2.13 7.49
C GLY A 70 -7.79 -1.96 6.03
N LEU A 71 -7.15 -0.84 5.69
CA LEU A 71 -6.63 -0.58 4.35
C LEU A 71 -5.14 -0.93 4.29
N LEU A 72 -4.72 -1.57 3.20
CA LEU A 72 -3.31 -1.72 2.85
C LEU A 72 -2.74 -0.36 2.46
N GLU A 73 -1.64 0.03 3.09
CA GLU A 73 -0.88 1.21 2.73
C GLU A 73 0.14 0.85 1.65
N VAL A 74 0.17 1.63 0.56
CA VAL A 74 1.20 1.54 -0.47
C VAL A 74 1.73 2.93 -0.79
N SER A 75 2.88 3.00 -1.47
CA SER A 75 3.44 4.27 -1.93
C SER A 75 3.80 4.17 -3.40
N GLY A 76 3.49 5.23 -4.15
CA GLY A 76 3.90 5.40 -5.53
C GLY A 76 4.17 6.87 -5.82
N VAL A 77 5.33 7.20 -6.39
CA VAL A 77 5.70 8.59 -6.71
C VAL A 77 5.54 8.82 -8.21
N ASP A 78 4.71 9.80 -8.58
CA ASP A 78 4.55 10.19 -9.98
C ASP A 78 5.82 10.84 -10.53
N ILE A 79 6.35 10.27 -11.61
CA ILE A 79 7.42 10.87 -12.42
C ILE A 79 6.79 11.79 -13.46
N ASN A 80 6.84 13.10 -13.19
CA ASN A 80 6.18 14.10 -14.05
C ASN A 80 7.14 14.78 -15.04
N THR A 81 8.43 14.48 -14.97
CA THR A 81 9.44 15.05 -15.87
C THR A 81 10.62 14.09 -16.04
N PRO A 82 11.23 13.99 -17.24
CA PRO A 82 12.40 13.15 -17.48
C PRO A 82 13.63 13.47 -16.61
N ARG A 83 13.66 14.64 -15.97
CA ARG A 83 14.74 15.07 -15.07
C ARG A 83 14.48 14.72 -13.61
N GLN A 84 13.29 14.22 -13.27
CA GLN A 84 12.97 13.81 -11.91
C GLN A 84 13.79 12.57 -11.57
N VAL A 85 14.40 12.57 -10.39
CA VAL A 85 15.18 11.43 -9.94
C VAL A 85 14.23 10.31 -9.51
N PHE A 86 14.56 9.07 -9.87
CA PHE A 86 13.77 7.90 -9.53
C PHE A 86 13.93 7.44 -8.08
N ASN A 87 14.95 7.94 -7.37
CA ASN A 87 15.14 7.60 -5.98
C ASN A 87 14.12 8.37 -5.11
N CYS A 88 13.66 7.69 -4.06
CA CYS A 88 12.82 8.30 -3.03
C CYS A 88 13.51 8.03 -1.68
N PRO A 89 14.47 8.88 -1.27
CA PRO A 89 15.18 8.70 0.00
C PRO A 89 14.24 8.73 1.20
N GLU A 90 13.08 9.36 1.08
CA GLU A 90 12.04 9.38 2.10
C GLU A 90 11.57 7.96 2.47
N LEU A 91 11.49 7.03 1.51
CA LEU A 91 11.13 5.63 1.76
C LEU A 91 12.18 4.84 2.56
N GLN A 92 13.38 5.39 2.76
CA GLN A 92 14.41 4.80 3.63
C GLN A 92 14.21 5.14 5.11
N ARG A 93 13.24 6.00 5.43
CA ARG A 93 12.90 6.36 6.80
C ARG A 93 12.32 5.13 7.53
N PRO A 94 12.82 4.77 8.73
CA PRO A 94 12.37 3.57 9.45
C PRO A 94 10.87 3.49 9.68
N GLU A 95 10.22 4.63 9.92
CA GLU A 95 8.77 4.73 10.12
C GLU A 95 7.93 4.42 8.87
N LEU A 96 8.55 4.32 7.69
CA LEU A 96 7.93 3.91 6.43
C LEU A 96 8.31 2.49 6.02
N GLY A 97 8.98 1.73 6.90
CA GLY A 97 9.42 0.36 6.62
C GLY A 97 8.27 -0.58 6.23
N HIS A 98 7.07 -0.35 6.76
CA HIS A 98 5.87 -1.13 6.42
C HIS A 98 5.49 -1.03 4.93
N LEU A 99 5.82 0.07 4.25
CA LEU A 99 5.58 0.22 2.81
C LEU A 99 6.45 -0.74 1.97
N ASN A 100 7.62 -1.10 2.47
CA ASN A 100 8.45 -2.13 1.83
C ASN A 100 7.83 -3.52 2.00
N ASP A 101 7.30 -3.83 3.19
CA ASP A 101 6.56 -5.08 3.41
C ASP A 101 5.30 -5.14 2.54
N ALA A 102 4.54 -4.06 2.45
CA ALA A 102 3.39 -3.95 1.56
C ALA A 102 3.78 -4.23 0.10
N THR A 103 4.90 -3.67 -0.37
CA THR A 103 5.42 -3.92 -1.73
C THR A 103 5.70 -5.40 -1.96
N TRP A 104 6.42 -6.07 -1.05
CA TRP A 104 6.68 -7.49 -1.17
C TRP A 104 5.41 -8.34 -1.06
N ALA A 105 4.45 -7.91 -0.25
CA ALA A 105 3.16 -8.58 -0.15
C ALA A 105 2.36 -8.49 -1.45
N MET A 106 2.44 -7.36 -2.16
CA MET A 106 1.85 -7.20 -3.49
C MET A 106 2.52 -8.10 -4.54
N VAL A 107 3.84 -8.25 -4.50
CA VAL A 107 4.57 -9.18 -5.38
C VAL A 107 4.07 -10.61 -5.16
N ALA A 108 3.99 -11.06 -3.91
CA ALA A 108 3.43 -12.38 -3.61
C ALA A 108 1.97 -12.51 -4.02
N HIS A 109 1.16 -11.47 -3.81
CA HIS A 109 -0.23 -11.46 -4.25
C HIS A 109 -0.36 -11.70 -5.75
N GLU A 110 0.43 -11.03 -6.58
CA GLU A 110 0.39 -11.17 -8.04
C GLU A 110 0.77 -12.59 -8.46
N LEU A 111 1.89 -13.11 -7.93
CA LEU A 111 2.39 -14.44 -8.27
C LEU A 111 1.46 -15.56 -7.79
N LEU A 112 0.95 -15.46 -6.57
CA LEU A 112 0.09 -16.49 -5.98
C LEU A 112 -1.32 -16.48 -6.59
N ALA A 113 -1.87 -15.30 -6.90
CA ALA A 113 -3.17 -15.17 -7.56
C ALA A 113 -3.16 -15.70 -9.00
N GLU A 114 -1.99 -15.77 -9.66
CA GLU A 114 -1.82 -16.40 -10.95
C GLU A 114 -1.93 -17.93 -10.86
N VAL A 115 -1.43 -18.53 -9.77
CA VAL A 115 -1.55 -19.98 -9.51
C VAL A 115 -2.98 -20.35 -9.12
N ASP A 116 -3.55 -19.63 -8.15
CA ASP A 116 -4.93 -19.80 -7.71
C ASP A 116 -5.50 -18.44 -7.27
N PRO A 117 -6.57 -17.94 -7.91
CA PRO A 117 -7.20 -16.68 -7.53
C PRO A 117 -7.60 -16.57 -6.05
N ASP A 118 -7.87 -17.68 -5.36
CA ASP A 118 -8.19 -17.69 -3.94
C ASP A 118 -6.96 -17.49 -3.03
N LEU A 119 -5.74 -17.57 -3.58
CA LEU A 119 -4.50 -17.23 -2.87
C LEU A 119 -4.12 -15.75 -3.01
N GLY A 120 -4.99 -14.91 -3.57
CA GLY A 120 -4.77 -13.46 -3.55
C GLY A 120 -4.82 -12.87 -2.13
N LEU A 121 -4.02 -11.84 -1.85
CA LEU A 121 -3.93 -11.21 -0.53
C LEU A 121 -5.29 -10.82 0.04
N PHE A 122 -6.23 -10.38 -0.80
CA PHE A 122 -7.59 -9.96 -0.43
C PHE A 122 -8.69 -10.95 -0.85
N ALA A 123 -8.34 -12.14 -1.35
CA ALA A 123 -9.31 -13.10 -1.83
C ALA A 123 -10.21 -13.60 -0.68
N PRO A 124 -11.55 -13.58 -0.84
CA PRO A 124 -12.46 -14.07 0.19
C PRO A 124 -12.30 -15.57 0.48
N GLY A 125 -11.86 -16.35 -0.52
CA GLY A 125 -11.58 -17.79 -0.40
C GLY A 125 -10.21 -18.10 0.20
N SER A 126 -9.38 -17.09 0.48
CA SER A 126 -8.05 -17.31 1.04
C SER A 126 -8.12 -18.01 2.39
N PRO A 127 -7.26 -19.01 2.65
CA PRO A 127 -7.13 -19.62 3.98
C PRO A 127 -6.70 -18.62 5.06
N LEU A 128 -6.12 -17.49 4.65
CA LEU A 128 -5.76 -16.37 5.52
C LEU A 128 -6.83 -15.26 5.56
N ALA A 129 -8.00 -15.42 4.93
CA ALA A 129 -9.01 -14.37 4.85
C ALA A 129 -9.51 -13.88 6.23
N ALA A 130 -9.55 -14.78 7.22
CA ALA A 130 -9.94 -14.47 8.60
C ALA A 130 -8.81 -13.87 9.45
N ALA A 131 -7.56 -13.91 8.98
CA ALA A 131 -6.43 -13.35 9.72
C ALA A 131 -6.44 -11.81 9.63
N PRO A 132 -5.90 -11.11 10.65
CA PRO A 132 -5.70 -9.67 10.59
C PRO A 132 -4.91 -9.26 9.35
N LEU A 133 -5.24 -8.11 8.75
CA LEU A 133 -4.56 -7.63 7.55
C LEU A 133 -3.04 -7.50 7.74
N THR A 134 -2.61 -7.05 8.92
CA THR A 134 -1.19 -6.95 9.27
C THR A 134 -0.46 -8.30 9.23
N GLU A 135 -1.12 -9.38 9.68
CA GLU A 135 -0.56 -10.74 9.60
C GLU A 135 -0.49 -11.22 8.15
N ARG A 136 -1.54 -10.97 7.36
CA ARG A 136 -1.58 -11.32 5.94
C ARG A 136 -0.45 -10.63 5.19
N ILE A 137 -0.27 -9.31 5.38
CA ILE A 137 0.82 -8.55 4.78
C ILE A 137 2.17 -9.15 5.17
N ALA A 138 2.39 -9.47 6.45
CA ALA A 138 3.67 -10.04 6.90
C ALA A 138 3.98 -11.39 6.23
N ARG A 139 3.00 -12.30 6.13
CA ARG A 139 3.17 -13.61 5.47
C ARG A 139 3.44 -13.46 3.98
N TYR A 140 2.66 -12.63 3.29
CA TYR A 140 2.85 -12.39 1.86
C TYR A 140 4.18 -11.66 1.59
N ALA A 141 4.59 -10.73 2.45
CA ALA A 141 5.86 -10.05 2.32
C ALA A 141 7.05 -11.02 2.46
N ALA A 142 6.97 -11.96 3.41
CA ALA A 142 7.97 -13.02 3.55
C ALA A 142 8.02 -13.93 2.31
N ALA A 143 6.86 -14.38 1.83
CA ALA A 143 6.77 -15.20 0.62
C ALA A 143 7.33 -14.46 -0.62
N GLY A 144 6.95 -13.19 -0.82
CA GLY A 144 7.41 -12.39 -1.95
C GLY A 144 8.92 -12.21 -1.97
N ARG A 145 9.53 -11.97 -0.79
CA ARG A 145 10.99 -11.92 -0.65
C ARG A 145 11.65 -13.26 -0.97
N ALA A 146 11.15 -14.35 -0.39
CA ALA A 146 11.72 -15.69 -0.58
C ALA A 146 11.65 -16.15 -2.05
N ILE A 147 10.52 -15.91 -2.71
CA ILE A 147 10.34 -16.25 -4.14
C ILE A 147 11.35 -15.47 -5.00
N VAL A 148 11.43 -14.14 -4.82
CA VAL A 148 12.33 -13.30 -5.64
C VAL A 148 13.80 -13.56 -5.33
N ALA A 149 14.14 -13.95 -4.09
CA ALA A 149 15.47 -14.40 -3.73
C ALA A 149 15.83 -15.80 -4.27
N GLY A 150 14.85 -16.56 -4.77
CA GLY A 150 15.03 -17.95 -5.23
C GLY A 150 15.18 -18.95 -4.09
N GLU A 151 14.72 -18.59 -2.89
CA GLU A 151 14.75 -19.43 -1.68
C GLU A 151 13.59 -20.44 -1.65
N THR A 152 12.50 -20.15 -2.38
CA THR A 152 11.35 -21.04 -2.57
C THR A 152 10.72 -20.83 -3.94
N THR A 153 9.95 -21.81 -4.45
CA THR A 153 9.15 -21.64 -5.67
C THR A 153 7.77 -21.06 -5.37
N VAL A 154 7.09 -20.55 -6.40
CA VAL A 154 5.71 -20.04 -6.25
C VAL A 154 4.76 -21.16 -5.79
N GLU A 155 4.94 -22.39 -6.27
CA GLU A 155 4.11 -23.55 -5.91
C GLU A 155 4.35 -24.02 -4.48
N GLU A 156 5.56 -23.87 -3.96
CA GLU A 156 5.89 -24.14 -2.56
C GLU A 156 5.27 -23.08 -1.65
N ALA A 157 5.48 -21.80 -1.95
CA ALA A 157 4.86 -20.70 -1.23
C ALA A 157 3.32 -20.77 -1.25
N ALA A 158 2.72 -21.18 -2.36
CA ALA A 158 1.28 -21.39 -2.46
C ALA A 158 0.76 -22.44 -1.46
N LYS A 159 1.52 -23.52 -1.22
CA LYS A 159 1.16 -24.56 -0.24
C LYS A 159 1.33 -24.08 1.21
N GLU A 160 2.20 -23.11 1.46
CA GLU A 160 2.39 -22.53 2.81
C GLU A 160 1.28 -21.53 3.17
N ILE A 161 0.72 -20.86 2.16
CA ILE A 161 -0.42 -19.95 2.33
C ILE A 161 -1.75 -20.71 2.37
N ALA A 162 -1.84 -21.85 1.69
CA ALA A 162 -3.02 -22.72 1.64
C ALA A 162 -3.31 -23.45 2.96
#